data_AF-A0A5J4R266-F1
#
_entry.id   AF-A0A5J4R266-F1
#
_cell.length_a   1.000
_cell.length_b   1.000
_cell.length_c   1.000
_cell.angle_alpha   90.00
_cell.angle_beta   90.00
_cell.angle_gamma   90.00
#
_symmetry.space_group_name_H-M   'P 1'
#
loop_
_entity.id
_entity.type
_entity.pdbx_description
1 polymer ?
#
loop_
_entity_poly.entity_id
_entity_poly.type
_entity_poly.pdbx_seq_one_letter_code
_entity_poly.pdbx_strand_id
1 'polypeptide(L)'
;PPYALISDSFQNWRGMHESGGRRVKRSINIDMNSVKFCTPEMLDKYRKIHLLTDYIEETEQVVHEHNEKYHIDNSVLVNGRRQTNLGVFRAYLSNYLKSRSDINHTMMCIVRYLHPTEKGIPVELYFFSTTTMWVSYENIQADVFDHVLAIVPEFDLRVFQNLIFLNEK
;
A
#
# COMPACT_ATOMS: atom_id res chain seq x y z
N PRO A 1 -22.21 -44.80 1.37
CA PRO A 1 -22.12 -44.16 0.03
C PRO A 1 -22.89 -42.84 0.00
N PRO A 2 -22.64 -41.88 -0.90
CA PRO A 2 -21.47 -41.04 -1.19
C PRO A 2 -21.60 -39.65 -0.53
N TYR A 3 -21.70 -39.56 0.81
CA TYR A 3 -21.90 -38.28 1.51
C TYR A 3 -20.60 -37.57 1.93
N ALA A 4 -19.45 -38.23 1.83
CA ALA A 4 -18.14 -37.67 2.21
C ALA A 4 -17.49 -36.78 1.13
N LEU A 5 -18.10 -36.67 -0.06
CA LEU A 5 -17.56 -35.87 -1.18
C LEU A 5 -18.16 -34.46 -1.26
N ILE A 6 -19.17 -34.13 -0.43
CA ILE A 6 -19.94 -32.88 -0.53
C ILE A 6 -19.68 -31.94 0.66
N SER A 7 -19.02 -32.38 1.75
CA SER A 7 -18.77 -31.51 2.91
C SER A 7 -17.39 -30.85 2.95
N ASP A 8 -16.40 -31.39 2.23
CA ASP A 8 -15.05 -30.84 2.24
C ASP A 8 -14.80 -30.05 0.95
N SER A 9 -14.62 -28.74 1.10
CA SER A 9 -14.16 -27.89 0.01
C SER A 9 -12.74 -28.30 -0.37
N PHE A 10 -12.60 -29.08 -1.45
CA PHE A 10 -11.29 -29.37 -2.02
C PHE A 10 -10.65 -28.06 -2.51
N GLN A 11 -9.56 -27.63 -1.89
CA GLN A 11 -8.76 -26.52 -2.40
C GLN A 11 -7.93 -27.00 -3.59
N ASN A 12 -8.38 -26.65 -4.80
CA ASN A 12 -7.67 -26.97 -6.03
C ASN A 12 -6.51 -25.98 -6.23
N TRP A 13 -5.29 -26.42 -5.92
CA TRP A 13 -4.05 -25.65 -6.12
C TRP A 13 -3.48 -25.76 -7.53
N ARG A 14 -4.03 -26.62 -8.39
CA ARG A 14 -3.50 -26.87 -9.74
C ARG A 14 -3.52 -25.62 -10.60
N GLY A 15 -4.62 -24.85 -10.58
CA GLY A 15 -4.70 -23.60 -11.33
C GLY A 15 -3.71 -22.52 -10.88
N MET A 16 -3.28 -22.53 -9.61
CA MET A 16 -2.22 -21.65 -9.11
C MET A 16 -0.83 -22.14 -9.54
N HIS A 17 -0.62 -23.46 -9.59
CA HIS A 17 0.64 -24.02 -10.07
C HIS A 17 0.83 -23.80 -11.58
N GLU A 18 -0.23 -23.98 -12.36
CA GLU A 18 -0.24 -23.82 -13.83
C GLU A 18 -0.13 -22.35 -14.28
N SER A 19 -0.61 -21.40 -13.48
CA SER A 19 -0.50 -19.96 -13.82
C SER A 19 0.93 -19.42 -13.70
N GLY A 20 1.83 -20.15 -13.03
CA GLY A 20 3.21 -19.71 -12.79
C GLY A 20 3.34 -18.55 -11.80
N GLY A 21 2.28 -18.20 -11.07
CA GLY A 21 2.31 -17.11 -10.09
C GLY A 21 1.38 -17.35 -8.92
N ARG A 22 1.86 -17.02 -7.70
CA ARG A 22 1.07 -17.17 -6.48
C ARG A 22 0.72 -15.81 -5.90
N ARG A 23 -0.58 -15.63 -5.60
CA ARG A 23 -1.11 -14.35 -5.14
C ARG A 23 -0.76 -14.06 -3.69
N VAL A 24 -0.22 -12.87 -3.45
CA VAL A 24 -0.19 -12.21 -2.14
C VAL A 24 -1.35 -11.21 -2.07
N LYS A 25 -2.13 -11.29 -1.00
CA LYS A 25 -3.23 -10.37 -0.69
C LYS A 25 -3.22 -10.12 0.81
N ARG A 26 -2.51 -9.09 1.23
CA ARG A 26 -2.31 -8.73 2.64
C ARG A 26 -2.38 -7.21 2.80
N SER A 27 -2.75 -6.75 3.99
CA SER A 27 -2.82 -5.33 4.30
C SER A 27 -2.06 -4.99 5.57
N ILE A 28 -1.48 -3.79 5.60
CA ILE A 28 -1.13 -3.12 6.85
C ILE A 28 -2.20 -2.08 7.19
N ASN A 29 -2.48 -1.88 8.47
CA ASN A 29 -3.42 -0.86 8.88
C ASN A 29 -2.67 0.40 9.28
N ILE A 30 -3.02 1.53 8.67
CA ILE A 30 -2.47 2.84 8.99
C ILE A 30 -3.34 3.53 10.03
N ASP A 31 -2.72 4.12 11.04
CA ASP A 31 -3.38 4.98 12.03
C ASP A 31 -3.97 6.22 11.32
N MET A 32 -5.30 6.38 11.40
CA MET A 32 -6.01 7.51 10.78
C MET A 32 -5.50 8.86 11.26
N ASN A 33 -5.03 8.95 12.51
CA ASN A 33 -4.53 10.19 13.09
C ASN A 33 -3.13 10.57 12.56
N SER A 34 -2.49 9.72 11.77
CA SER A 34 -1.23 10.03 11.09
C SER A 34 -1.42 10.57 9.68
N VAL A 35 -2.65 10.55 9.15
CA VAL A 35 -2.96 11.03 7.80
C VAL A 35 -3.07 12.55 7.78
N LYS A 36 -2.30 13.20 6.91
CA LYS A 36 -2.29 14.66 6.74
C LYS A 36 -1.99 15.08 5.30
N PHE A 37 -2.33 16.32 4.96
CA PHE A 37 -1.80 16.94 3.75
C PHE A 37 -0.29 17.08 3.84
N CYS A 38 0.40 16.88 2.72
CA CYS A 38 1.84 17.11 2.65
C CYS A 38 2.15 18.59 2.78
N THR A 39 3.17 18.93 3.57
CA THR A 39 3.78 20.26 3.56
C THR A 39 4.84 20.33 2.44
N PRO A 40 5.29 21.55 2.04
CA PRO A 40 6.39 21.68 1.09
C PRO A 40 7.65 20.90 1.52
N GLU A 41 7.99 20.92 2.81
CA GLU A 41 9.15 20.21 3.37
C GLU A 41 9.00 18.69 3.24
N MET A 42 7.78 18.17 3.43
CA MET A 42 7.49 16.74 3.23
C MET A 42 7.68 16.37 1.75
N LEU A 43 7.18 17.18 0.82
CA LEU A 43 7.32 16.92 -0.62
C LEU A 43 8.79 17.01 -1.06
N ASP A 44 9.56 17.95 -0.51
CA ASP A 44 10.99 18.07 -0.76
C ASP A 44 11.77 16.87 -0.22
N LYS A 45 11.36 16.33 0.94
CA LYS A 45 11.90 15.06 1.46
C LYS A 45 11.56 13.90 0.50
N TYR A 46 10.29 13.77 0.10
CA TYR A 46 9.82 12.67 -0.73
C TYR A 46 10.41 12.68 -2.14
N ARG A 47 10.69 13.86 -2.71
CA ARG A 47 11.31 14.00 -4.03
C ARG A 47 12.71 13.35 -4.12
N LYS A 48 13.41 13.26 -2.98
CA LYS A 48 14.72 12.59 -2.86
C LYS A 48 14.62 11.06 -2.90
N ILE A 49 13.41 10.49 -2.75
CA ILE A 49 13.19 9.06 -2.85
C ILE A 49 13.11 8.69 -4.32
N HIS A 50 14.08 7.91 -4.81
CA HIS A 50 14.23 7.59 -6.23
C HIS A 50 12.95 7.03 -6.87
N LEU A 51 12.21 6.16 -6.16
CA LEU A 51 10.96 5.56 -6.66
C LEU A 51 9.77 6.53 -6.70
N LEU A 52 9.94 7.78 -6.26
CA LEU A 52 8.88 8.79 -6.19
C LEU A 52 9.18 10.06 -6.98
N THR A 53 10.40 10.24 -7.49
CA THR A 53 10.80 11.50 -8.14
C THR A 53 9.80 11.90 -9.22
N ASP A 54 9.57 11.04 -10.22
CA ASP A 54 8.62 11.30 -11.31
C ASP A 54 7.20 11.51 -10.79
N TYR A 55 6.75 10.68 -9.84
CA TYR A 55 5.39 10.77 -9.28
C TYR A 55 5.14 12.11 -8.59
N ILE A 56 6.10 12.59 -7.79
CA ILE A 56 5.97 13.85 -7.05
C ILE A 56 5.93 15.01 -8.03
N GLU A 57 6.80 15.02 -9.04
CA GLU A 57 6.87 16.09 -10.05
C GLU A 57 5.58 16.16 -10.88
N GLU A 58 5.13 15.03 -11.43
CA GLU A 58 3.89 14.96 -12.21
C GLU A 58 2.67 15.36 -11.37
N THR A 59 2.59 14.89 -10.13
CA THR A 59 1.43 15.17 -9.25
C THR A 59 1.41 16.63 -8.80
N GLU A 60 2.56 17.22 -8.46
CA GLU A 60 2.64 18.65 -8.12
C GLU A 60 2.23 19.52 -9.30
N GLN A 61 2.65 19.17 -10.53
CA GLN A 61 2.23 19.89 -11.72
C GLN A 61 0.71 19.86 -11.90
N VAL A 62 0.09 18.67 -11.82
CA VAL A 62 -1.37 18.52 -11.93
C VAL A 62 -2.11 19.29 -10.84
N VAL A 63 -1.58 19.28 -9.61
CA VAL A 63 -2.15 20.02 -8.48
C VAL A 63 -2.06 21.54 -8.71
N HIS A 64 -0.90 22.02 -9.16
CA HIS A 64 -0.67 23.43 -9.44
C HIS A 64 -1.58 23.95 -10.55
N GLU A 65 -1.60 23.26 -11.70
CA GLU A 65 -2.45 23.61 -12.85
C GLU A 65 -3.94 23.65 -12.47
N HIS A 66 -4.39 22.69 -11.66
CA HIS A 66 -5.76 22.69 -11.16
C HIS A 66 -6.03 23.90 -10.27
N ASN A 67 -5.19 24.17 -9.28
CA ASN A 67 -5.44 25.23 -8.31
C ASN A 67 -5.37 26.63 -8.96
N GLU A 68 -4.44 26.85 -9.90
CA GLU A 68 -4.37 28.07 -10.71
C GLU A 68 -5.63 28.27 -11.56
N LYS A 69 -6.05 27.22 -12.30
CA LYS A 69 -7.23 27.27 -13.17
C LYS A 69 -8.50 27.70 -12.42
N TYR A 70 -8.66 27.28 -11.18
CA TYR A 70 -9.84 27.57 -10.36
C TYR A 70 -9.62 28.74 -9.39
N HIS A 71 -8.50 29.47 -9.48
CA HIS A 71 -8.17 30.62 -8.63
C HIS A 71 -8.32 30.31 -7.13
N ILE A 72 -7.81 29.15 -6.72
CA ILE A 72 -8.00 28.65 -5.36
C ILE A 72 -7.23 29.52 -4.36
N ASP A 73 -7.93 30.01 -3.35
CA ASP A 73 -7.30 30.58 -2.17
C ASP A 73 -6.63 29.48 -1.33
N ASN A 74 -5.30 29.47 -1.35
CA ASN A 74 -4.47 28.51 -0.62
C ASN A 74 -4.32 28.79 0.87
N SER A 75 -4.91 29.89 1.40
CA SER A 75 -4.94 30.19 2.83
C SER A 75 -5.77 29.18 3.62
N VAL A 76 -6.76 28.56 2.98
CA VAL A 76 -7.64 27.52 3.56
C VAL A 76 -7.32 26.18 2.90
N LEU A 77 -6.82 25.22 3.70
CA LEU A 77 -6.29 23.95 3.19
C LEU A 77 -7.30 23.14 2.37
N VAL A 78 -8.59 23.18 2.73
CA VAL A 78 -9.64 22.35 2.12
C VAL A 78 -10.07 22.81 0.72
N ASN A 79 -9.72 24.03 0.30
CA ASN A 79 -10.19 24.60 -0.96
C ASN A 79 -9.41 24.08 -2.17
N GLY A 80 -8.14 23.70 -1.98
CA GLY A 80 -7.24 23.28 -3.05
C GLY A 80 -7.07 21.78 -3.15
N ARG A 81 -6.72 21.31 -4.34
CA ARG A 81 -6.11 20.00 -4.47
C ARG A 81 -4.75 20.01 -3.80
N ARG A 82 -4.44 18.95 -3.08
CA ARG A 82 -3.20 18.77 -2.33
C ARG A 82 -2.86 17.28 -2.27
N GLN A 83 -1.57 16.97 -2.24
CA GLN A 83 -1.11 15.62 -1.95
C GLN A 83 -1.27 15.30 -0.46
N THR A 84 -1.52 14.04 -0.14
CA THR A 84 -1.53 13.53 1.24
C THR A 84 -0.38 12.57 1.43
N ASN A 85 0.15 12.48 2.65
CA ASN A 85 1.23 11.56 2.96
C ASN A 85 0.82 10.09 2.72
N LEU A 86 -0.44 9.75 3.01
CA LEU A 86 -1.01 8.44 2.68
C LEU A 86 -1.05 8.19 1.17
N GLY A 87 -1.43 9.20 0.37
CA GLY A 87 -1.42 9.12 -1.09
C GLY A 87 -0.03 8.86 -1.67
N VAL A 88 0.96 9.61 -1.19
CA VAL A 88 2.37 9.46 -1.60
C VAL A 88 2.91 8.09 -1.18
N PHE A 89 2.62 7.63 0.04
CA PHE A 89 3.00 6.29 0.51
C PHE A 89 2.43 5.18 -0.37
N ARG A 90 1.15 5.26 -0.77
CA ARG A 90 0.56 4.29 -1.71
C ARG A 90 1.23 4.31 -3.08
N ALA A 91 1.59 5.48 -3.59
CA ALA A 91 2.34 5.60 -4.84
C ALA A 91 3.73 4.96 -4.72
N TYR A 92 4.44 5.22 -3.61
CA TYR A 92 5.72 4.58 -3.32
C TYR A 92 5.60 3.06 -3.31
N LEU A 93 4.64 2.50 -2.59
CA LEU A 93 4.43 1.05 -2.53
C LEU A 93 4.14 0.46 -3.91
N SER A 94 3.36 1.16 -4.74
CA SER A 94 3.09 0.72 -6.12
C SER A 94 4.36 0.68 -6.96
N ASN A 95 5.20 1.71 -6.87
CA ASN A 95 6.47 1.78 -7.60
C ASN A 95 7.50 0.78 -7.05
N TYR A 96 7.52 0.58 -5.73
CA TYR A 96 8.34 -0.43 -5.06
C TYR A 96 8.01 -1.83 -5.58
N LEU A 97 6.73 -2.22 -5.60
CA LEU A 97 6.35 -3.53 -6.13
C LEU A 97 6.75 -3.68 -7.61
N LYS A 98 6.51 -2.66 -8.44
CA LYS A 98 6.91 -2.66 -9.86
C LYS A 98 8.42 -2.74 -10.07
N SER A 99 9.23 -2.24 -9.14
CA SER A 99 10.69 -2.27 -9.23
C SER A 99 11.30 -3.64 -8.92
N ARG A 100 10.54 -4.54 -8.29
CA ARG A 100 11.04 -5.85 -7.86
C ARG A 100 10.92 -6.90 -8.96
N SER A 101 11.99 -7.67 -9.19
CA SER A 101 12.02 -8.75 -10.19
C SER A 101 11.34 -10.06 -9.75
N ASP A 102 11.10 -10.23 -8.46
CA ASP A 102 10.42 -11.39 -7.88
C ASP A 102 8.89 -11.24 -7.83
N ILE A 103 8.38 -10.12 -8.33
CA ILE A 103 6.96 -9.84 -8.54
C ILE A 103 6.62 -10.05 -10.01
N ASN A 104 5.50 -10.74 -10.25
CA ASN A 104 5.01 -11.03 -11.58
C ASN A 104 4.22 -9.83 -12.11
N HIS A 105 4.83 -9.10 -13.05
CA HIS A 105 4.28 -7.89 -13.67
C HIS A 105 3.32 -8.15 -14.83
N THR A 106 3.17 -9.40 -15.29
CA THR A 106 2.16 -9.74 -16.30
C THR A 106 0.79 -10.00 -15.66
N MET A 107 0.76 -10.21 -14.35
CA MET A 107 -0.44 -10.35 -13.54
C MET A 107 -0.79 -9.05 -12.82
N MET A 108 -1.99 -8.99 -12.25
CA MET A 108 -2.47 -7.81 -11.53
C MET A 108 -1.57 -7.50 -10.32
N CYS A 109 -1.03 -6.28 -10.30
CA CYS A 109 -0.28 -5.71 -9.19
C CYS A 109 -0.90 -4.35 -8.83
N ILE A 110 -1.50 -4.24 -7.64
CA ILE A 110 -2.18 -3.04 -7.17
C ILE A 110 -1.97 -2.83 -5.68
N VAL A 111 -1.79 -1.57 -5.29
CA VAL A 111 -1.88 -1.12 -3.90
C VAL A 111 -3.12 -0.26 -3.77
N ARG A 112 -4.02 -0.63 -2.85
CA ARG A 112 -5.32 0.04 -2.67
C ARG A 112 -5.70 0.18 -1.20
N TYR A 113 -6.62 1.08 -0.93
CA TYR A 113 -7.24 1.18 0.39
C TYR A 113 -8.46 0.27 0.46
N LEU A 114 -8.64 -0.40 1.58
CA LEU A 114 -9.92 -1.01 1.93
C LEU A 114 -10.73 -0.01 2.77
N HIS A 115 -11.98 -0.36 3.09
CA HIS A 115 -12.81 0.48 3.95
C HIS A 115 -12.10 0.75 5.29
N PRO A 116 -12.05 2.01 5.74
CA PRO A 116 -11.60 2.36 7.08
C PRO A 116 -12.38 1.57 8.14
N THR A 117 -11.69 1.15 9.20
CA THR A 117 -12.27 0.42 10.34
C THR A 117 -11.87 1.11 11.64
N GLU A 118 -12.38 0.66 12.78
CA GLU A 118 -11.89 1.08 14.09
C GLU A 118 -10.40 0.79 14.31
N LYS A 119 -9.81 -0.06 13.47
CA LYS A 119 -8.39 -0.43 13.48
C LYS A 119 -7.55 0.32 12.45
N GLY A 120 -8.00 1.49 12.00
CA GLY A 120 -7.28 2.30 11.01
C GLY A 120 -7.71 2.04 9.56
N ILE A 121 -6.88 2.51 8.62
CA ILE A 121 -7.11 2.40 7.17
C ILE A 121 -6.25 1.26 6.63
N PRO A 122 -6.85 0.14 6.17
CA PRO A 122 -6.07 -0.94 5.59
C PRO A 122 -5.53 -0.53 4.21
N VAL A 123 -4.21 -0.58 4.05
CA VAL A 123 -3.50 -0.48 2.78
C VAL A 123 -3.19 -1.89 2.31
N GLU A 124 -3.97 -2.39 1.35
CA GLU A 124 -3.83 -3.74 0.77
C GLU A 124 -2.82 -3.73 -0.38
N LEU A 125 -1.83 -4.62 -0.28
CA LEU A 125 -0.92 -4.98 -1.36
C LEU A 125 -1.46 -6.26 -1.99
N TYR A 126 -1.86 -6.16 -3.25
CA TYR A 126 -2.34 -7.28 -4.05
C TYR A 126 -1.37 -7.45 -5.23
N PHE A 127 -0.62 -8.55 -5.23
CA PHE A 127 0.34 -8.85 -6.28
C PHE A 127 0.54 -10.37 -6.41
N PHE A 128 1.28 -10.80 -7.43
CA PHE A 128 1.65 -12.20 -7.61
C PHE A 128 3.17 -12.33 -7.57
N SER A 129 3.68 -13.36 -6.90
CA SER A 129 5.09 -13.75 -7.00
C SER A 129 5.37 -14.41 -8.36
N THR A 130 6.62 -14.35 -8.81
CA THR A 130 7.09 -15.08 -10.00
C THR A 130 7.27 -16.58 -9.77
N THR A 131 7.07 -17.05 -8.53
CA THR A 131 7.22 -18.44 -8.12
C THR A 131 6.01 -18.94 -7.36
N THR A 132 5.70 -20.22 -7.51
CA THR A 132 4.65 -20.92 -6.76
C THR A 132 5.22 -21.79 -5.62
N MET A 133 6.55 -21.92 -5.55
CA MET A 133 7.25 -22.68 -4.53
C MET A 133 6.99 -22.09 -3.15
N TRP A 134 6.52 -22.93 -2.22
CA TRP A 134 6.03 -22.48 -0.91
C TRP A 134 7.04 -21.60 -0.17
N VAL A 135 8.27 -22.10 0.05
CA VAL A 135 9.30 -21.39 0.82
C VAL A 135 9.67 -20.05 0.16
N SER A 136 9.90 -20.04 -1.16
CA SER A 136 10.23 -18.82 -1.88
C SER A 136 9.08 -17.80 -1.85
N TYR A 137 7.84 -18.25 -2.00
CA TYR A 137 6.65 -17.40 -1.88
C TYR A 137 6.50 -16.79 -0.47
N GLU A 138 6.75 -17.57 0.59
CA GLU A 138 6.76 -17.07 1.98
C GLU A 138 7.86 -16.04 2.22
N ASN A 139 9.06 -16.23 1.65
CA ASN A 139 10.14 -15.26 1.77
C ASN A 139 9.82 -13.95 1.03
N ILE A 140 9.33 -14.03 -0.21
CA ILE A 140 8.99 -12.83 -1.01
C ILE A 140 7.97 -11.95 -0.28
N GLN A 141 6.89 -12.55 0.24
CA GLN A 141 5.89 -11.77 0.96
C GLN A 141 6.42 -11.23 2.31
N ALA A 142 7.30 -11.96 3.00
CA ALA A 142 7.92 -11.50 4.23
C ALA A 142 8.80 -10.28 3.96
N ASP A 143 9.72 -10.37 2.99
CA ASP A 143 10.63 -9.28 2.60
C ASP A 143 9.87 -8.01 2.18
N VAL A 144 8.76 -8.17 1.45
CA VAL A 144 7.91 -7.04 1.08
C VAL A 144 7.32 -6.37 2.31
N PHE A 145 6.76 -7.15 3.25
CA PHE A 145 6.08 -6.59 4.42
C PHE A 145 7.05 -6.07 5.49
N ASP A 146 8.23 -6.66 5.64
CA ASP A 146 9.30 -6.15 6.50
C ASP A 146 9.73 -4.76 6.05
N HIS A 147 9.98 -4.60 4.74
CA HIS A 147 10.28 -3.29 4.15
C HIS A 147 9.14 -2.30 4.34
N VAL A 148 7.90 -2.69 4.03
CA VAL A 148 6.71 -1.86 4.17
C VAL A 148 6.58 -1.34 5.61
N LEU A 149 6.71 -2.21 6.61
CA LEU A 149 6.58 -1.84 8.02
C LEU A 149 7.71 -0.89 8.46
N ALA A 150 8.95 -1.15 8.02
CA ALA A 150 10.11 -0.34 8.37
C ALA A 150 10.03 1.09 7.81
N ILE A 151 9.48 1.26 6.60
CA ILE A 151 9.45 2.55 5.91
C ILE A 151 8.20 3.39 6.19
N VAL A 152 7.17 2.87 6.87
CA VAL A 152 5.95 3.65 7.22
C VAL A 152 6.30 5.00 7.90
N PRO A 153 7.20 5.05 8.91
CA PRO A 153 7.52 6.31 9.59
C PRO A 153 8.20 7.35 8.69
N GLU A 154 8.86 6.92 7.61
CA GLU A 154 9.50 7.84 6.65
C GLU A 154 8.49 8.71 5.91
N PHE A 155 7.23 8.29 5.87
CA PHE A 155 6.11 9.02 5.27
C PHE A 155 5.28 9.80 6.30
N ASP A 156 5.81 10.02 7.50
CA ASP A 156 5.07 10.62 8.62
C ASP A 156 3.78 9.84 8.98
N LEU A 157 3.72 8.56 8.61
CA LEU A 157 2.60 7.67 8.91
C LEU A 157 2.93 6.81 10.12
N ARG A 158 1.89 6.22 10.71
CA ARG A 158 2.03 5.21 11.77
C ARG A 158 1.21 3.99 11.43
N VAL A 159 1.72 2.82 11.79
CA VAL A 159 0.93 1.59 11.78
C VAL A 159 -0.03 1.65 12.97
N PHE A 160 -1.30 1.31 12.75
CA PHE A 160 -2.26 1.16 13.83
C PHE A 160 -1.88 -0.03 14.70
N GLN A 161 -1.82 0.20 16.01
CA GLN A 161 -1.62 -0.84 17.02
C GLN A 161 -2.69 -0.66 18.10
N ASN A 162 -3.38 -1.75 18.45
CA ASN A 162 -4.32 -1.72 19.57
C ASN A 162 -3.54 -1.82 20.88
N LEU A 163 -3.31 -0.69 21.54
CA LEU A 163 -2.70 -0.65 22.87
C LEU A 163 -3.76 -1.00 23.91
N ILE A 164 -3.77 -2.26 24.35
CA ILE A 164 -4.49 -2.62 25.57
C ILE A 164 -3.61 -2.14 26.73
N PHE A 165 -3.95 -1.00 27.32
CA PHE A 165 -3.43 -0.66 28.64
C PHE A 165 -4.06 -1.63 29.63
N LEU A 166 -3.28 -2.59 30.10
CA LEU A 166 -3.62 -3.33 31.30
C LEU A 166 -3.60 -2.30 32.44
N ASN A 167 -4.77 -1.79 32.81
CA ASN A 167 -4.92 -1.05 34.04
C ASN A 167 -4.62 -2.03 35.18
N GLU A 168 -3.39 -1.98 35.70
CA GLU A 168 -3.10 -2.52 37.01
C GLU A 168 -3.97 -1.75 38.00
N LYS A 169 -4.94 -2.46 38.58
CA LYS A 169 -5.73 -2.01 39.73
C LYS A 169 -4.89 -2.07 40.99
#